data_AF-A0A953USM9-F1
#
_entry.id   AF-A0A953USM9-F1
#
_cell.length_a   1.000
_cell.length_b   1.000
_cell.length_c   1.000
_cell.angle_alpha   90.00
_cell.angle_beta   90.00
_cell.angle_gamma   90.00
#
_symmetry.space_group_name_H-M   'P 1'
#
loop_
_entity.id
_entity.type
_entity.pdbx_description
1 polymer ?
#
loop_
_entity_poly.entity_id
_entity_poly.type
_entity_poly.pdbx_seq_one_letter_code
_entity_poly.pdbx_strand_id
1 'polypeptide(L)'
;MTLGEKIRYLREVEGTLRGLDRELSQLEMARLLEKELGKSISQSYLSQIESGARPHLTNSSRMLLARFFKVHPGYLVDDPEGYQNELISDVGALEDKLDLWLISGAERFCKDPDLHQALLTVARHADSRMCLVLLGTILENPGLAERLIEVLRAPAPSNNQKPRRRS
;
A
#
# COMPACT_ATOMS: atom_id res chain seq x y z
N MET A 1 -4.18 8.37 14.97
CA MET A 1 -4.91 7.12 15.30
C MET A 1 -4.68 6.77 16.76
N THR A 2 -5.72 6.25 17.41
CA THR A 2 -5.60 5.66 18.75
C THR A 2 -4.95 4.28 18.69
N LEU A 3 -4.41 3.81 19.81
CA LEU A 3 -3.90 2.46 20.00
C LEU A 3 -4.94 1.41 19.58
N GLY A 4 -6.20 1.59 19.98
CA GLY A 4 -7.28 0.66 19.65
C GLY A 4 -7.52 0.56 18.14
N GLU A 5 -7.50 1.70 17.44
CA GLU A 5 -7.60 1.73 15.97
C GLU A 5 -6.43 1.03 15.29
N LYS A 6 -5.21 1.25 15.78
CA LYS A 6 -4.01 0.58 15.25
C LYS A 6 -4.09 -0.94 15.42
N ILE A 7 -4.57 -1.43 16.57
CA ILE A 7 -4.74 -2.88 16.78
C ILE A 7 -5.79 -3.45 15.81
N ARG A 8 -6.93 -2.78 15.61
CA ARG A 8 -7.95 -3.23 14.64
C ARG A 8 -7.39 -3.28 13.23
N TYR A 9 -6.68 -2.24 12.80
CA TYR A 9 -6.01 -2.21 11.49
C TYR A 9 -4.99 -3.35 11.33
N LEU A 10 -4.18 -3.62 12.36
CA LEU A 10 -3.24 -4.73 12.32
C LEU A 10 -3.94 -6.10 12.25
N ARG A 11 -5.12 -6.27 12.86
CA ARG A 11 -5.93 -7.49 12.72
C ARG A 11 -6.49 -7.66 11.30
N GLU A 12 -6.86 -6.57 10.64
CA GLU A 12 -7.29 -6.58 9.24
C GLU A 12 -6.15 -7.03 8.33
N VAL A 13 -4.99 -6.37 8.42
CA VAL A 13 -3.80 -6.71 7.62
C VAL A 13 -3.34 -8.15 7.86
N GLU A 14 -3.29 -8.59 9.12
CA GLU A 14 -2.90 -9.95 9.47
C GLU A 14 -3.89 -10.99 8.93
N GLY A 15 -5.19 -10.67 8.93
CA GLY A 15 -6.22 -11.50 8.30
C GLY A 15 -5.97 -11.70 6.82
N THR A 16 -5.81 -10.59 6.08
CA THR A 16 -5.49 -10.60 4.65
C THR A 16 -4.20 -11.37 4.33
N LEU A 17 -3.13 -11.14 5.10
CA LEU A 17 -1.85 -11.84 4.92
C LEU A 17 -1.96 -13.35 5.15
N ARG A 18 -2.92 -13.79 5.96
CA ARG A 18 -3.22 -15.21 6.22
C ARG A 18 -4.23 -15.79 5.23
N GLY A 19 -4.70 -15.02 4.25
CA GLY A 19 -5.70 -15.44 3.27
C GLY A 19 -7.12 -15.55 3.84
N LEU A 20 -7.36 -14.96 5.01
CA LEU A 20 -8.70 -14.71 5.51
C LEU A 20 -9.13 -13.41 4.83
N ASP A 21 -10.08 -13.44 3.91
CA ASP A 21 -10.61 -12.24 3.23
C ASP A 21 -11.47 -11.37 4.18
N ARG A 22 -10.98 -11.20 5.42
CA ARG A 22 -11.61 -10.55 6.57
C ARG A 22 -10.56 -10.29 7.65
N GLU A 23 -10.89 -9.43 8.60
CA GLU A 23 -10.08 -9.26 9.80
C GLU A 23 -9.96 -10.55 10.64
N LEU A 24 -8.79 -10.71 11.26
CA LEU A 24 -8.55 -11.72 12.28
C LEU A 24 -9.35 -11.36 13.54
N SER A 25 -10.22 -12.25 14.03
CA SER A 25 -10.98 -11.95 15.25
C SER A 25 -10.08 -11.91 16.49
N GLN A 26 -10.51 -11.21 17.55
CA GLN A 26 -9.75 -11.14 18.81
C GLN A 26 -9.52 -12.53 19.44
N LEU A 27 -10.47 -13.45 19.30
CA LEU A 27 -10.33 -14.82 19.81
C LEU A 27 -9.31 -15.62 18.99
N GLU A 28 -9.33 -15.50 17.66
CA GLU A 28 -8.35 -16.14 16.78
C GLU A 28 -6.95 -15.58 17.06
N MET A 29 -6.83 -14.26 17.21
CA MET A 29 -5.58 -13.59 17.58
C MET A 29 -5.02 -14.10 18.92
N ALA A 30 -5.85 -14.22 19.96
CA ALA A 30 -5.41 -14.75 21.26
C ALA A 30 -4.86 -16.19 21.13
N ARG A 31 -5.53 -17.05 20.35
CA ARG A 31 -5.08 -18.43 20.09
C ARG A 31 -3.79 -18.48 19.28
N LEU A 32 -3.65 -17.61 18.27
CA LEU A 32 -2.46 -17.56 17.43
C LEU A 32 -1.24 -17.02 18.21
N LEU A 33 -1.44 -16.02 19.07
CA LEU A 33 -0.40 -15.52 19.96
C LEU A 33 0.15 -16.62 20.87
N GLU A 34 -0.73 -17.41 21.46
CA GLU A 34 -0.33 -18.56 22.29
C GLU A 34 0.38 -19.63 21.46
N LYS A 35 -0.16 -19.97 20.27
CA LYS A 35 0.41 -20.97 19.38
C LYS A 35 1.80 -20.59 18.84
N GLU A 36 2.00 -19.33 18.46
CA GLU A 36 3.20 -18.89 17.75
C GLU A 36 4.30 -18.37 18.68
N LEU A 37 3.92 -17.75 19.81
CA LEU A 37 4.85 -17.08 20.73
C LEU A 37 4.86 -17.71 22.13
N GLY A 38 4.01 -18.70 22.40
CA GLY A 38 3.94 -19.40 23.69
C GLY A 38 3.47 -18.52 24.85
N LYS A 39 2.86 -17.36 24.56
CA LYS A 39 2.37 -16.41 25.57
C LYS A 39 0.89 -16.14 25.33
N SER A 40 0.11 -16.21 26.41
CA SER A 40 -1.33 -15.96 26.36
C SER A 40 -1.65 -14.48 26.58
N ILE A 41 -2.71 -14.04 25.89
CA ILE A 41 -3.41 -12.77 26.14
C ILE A 41 -4.90 -13.09 26.10
N SER A 42 -5.70 -12.50 26.98
CA SER A 42 -7.14 -12.79 27.00
C SER A 42 -7.86 -11.98 25.93
N GLN A 43 -8.92 -12.56 25.34
CA GLN A 43 -9.78 -11.85 24.40
C GLN A 43 -10.44 -10.62 25.05
N SER A 44 -10.83 -10.72 26.33
CA SER A 44 -11.35 -9.58 27.10
C SER A 44 -10.35 -8.43 27.18
N TYR A 45 -9.07 -8.73 27.39
CA TYR A 45 -8.01 -7.72 27.41
C TYR A 45 -7.83 -7.04 26.05
N LEU A 46 -7.89 -7.80 24.95
CA LEU A 46 -7.87 -7.23 23.59
C LEU A 46 -9.08 -6.32 23.34
N SER A 47 -10.27 -6.73 23.79
CA SER A 47 -11.48 -5.91 23.71
C SER A 47 -11.37 -4.59 24.50
N GLN A 48 -10.78 -4.62 25.69
CA GLN A 48 -10.55 -3.41 26.49
C GLN A 48 -9.58 -2.43 25.83
N ILE A 49 -8.54 -2.94 25.15
CA ILE A 49 -7.60 -2.10 24.39
C ILE A 49 -8.32 -1.47 23.19
N GLU A 50 -9.02 -2.28 22.41
CA GLU A 50 -9.68 -1.82 21.18
C GLU A 50 -10.85 -0.88 21.46
N SER A 51 -11.57 -1.04 22.55
CA SER A 51 -12.64 -0.11 22.95
C SER A 51 -12.11 1.19 23.59
N GLY A 52 -10.81 1.27 23.88
CA GLY A 52 -10.22 2.41 24.57
C GLY A 52 -10.45 2.42 26.09
N ALA A 53 -11.17 1.45 26.65
CA ALA A 53 -11.32 1.28 28.10
C ALA A 53 -9.97 1.09 28.82
N ARG A 54 -8.96 0.60 28.08
CA ARG A 54 -7.57 0.53 28.52
C ARG A 54 -6.66 1.16 27.45
N PRO A 55 -6.39 2.48 27.53
CA PRO A 55 -5.66 3.21 26.49
C PRO A 55 -4.15 2.92 26.48
N HIS A 56 -3.63 2.19 27.48
CA HIS A 56 -2.20 1.92 27.62
C HIS A 56 -1.91 0.43 27.80
N LEU A 57 -0.90 -0.05 27.07
CA LEU A 57 -0.35 -1.38 27.22
C LEU A 57 0.72 -1.42 28.31
N THR A 58 0.77 -2.53 29.05
CA THR A 58 1.99 -2.88 29.79
C THR A 58 3.13 -3.11 28.80
N ASN A 59 4.39 -2.94 29.25
CA ASN A 59 5.55 -3.20 28.39
C ASN A 59 5.55 -4.65 27.86
N SER A 60 5.21 -5.63 28.71
CA SER A 60 5.12 -7.04 28.31
C SER A 60 4.09 -7.29 27.21
N SER A 61 2.88 -6.72 27.31
CA SER A 61 1.85 -6.83 26.27
C SER A 61 2.26 -6.10 24.99
N ARG A 62 2.88 -4.91 25.10
CA ARG A 62 3.38 -4.14 23.96
C ARG A 62 4.43 -4.94 23.18
N MET A 63 5.40 -5.53 23.87
CA MET A 63 6.45 -6.35 23.24
C MET A 63 5.88 -7.62 22.60
N LEU A 64 4.89 -8.24 23.24
CA LEU A 64 4.21 -9.42 22.69
C LEU A 64 3.48 -9.10 21.39
N LEU A 65 2.65 -8.05 21.40
CA LEU A 65 1.88 -7.62 20.24
C LEU A 65 2.79 -7.12 19.10
N ALA A 66 3.84 -6.36 19.43
CA ALA A 66 4.83 -5.90 18.45
C ALA A 66 5.52 -7.07 17.73
N ARG A 67 5.88 -8.13 18.47
CA ARG A 67 6.47 -9.35 17.89
C ARG A 67 5.49 -10.11 17.00
N PHE A 68 4.23 -10.21 17.42
CA PHE A 68 3.20 -10.90 16.66
C PHE A 68 2.92 -10.21 15.32
N PHE A 69 2.66 -8.91 15.34
CA PHE A 69 2.38 -8.12 14.14
C PHE A 69 3.63 -7.68 13.37
N LYS A 70 4.83 -8.01 13.87
CA LYS A 70 6.12 -7.64 13.26
C LYS A 70 6.27 -6.12 13.06
N VAL A 71 5.78 -5.34 14.02
CA VAL A 71 5.88 -3.87 14.04
C VAL A 71 6.84 -3.39 15.14
N HIS A 72 7.33 -2.16 15.02
CA HIS A 72 8.11 -1.54 16.09
C HIS A 72 7.22 -1.30 17.34
N PRO A 73 7.67 -1.56 18.59
CA PRO A 73 6.86 -1.35 19.79
C PRO A 73 6.32 0.08 19.93
N GLY A 74 7.07 1.07 19.42
CA GLY A 74 6.65 2.48 19.39
C GLY A 74 5.46 2.77 18.46
N TYR A 75 5.06 1.84 17.59
CA TYR A 75 3.83 1.97 16.82
C TYR A 75 2.58 1.74 17.69
N LEU A 76 2.69 0.93 18.75
CA LEU A 76 1.59 0.52 19.63
C LEU A 76 1.36 1.52 20.78
N VAL A 77 1.17 2.78 20.41
CA VAL A 77 0.79 3.91 21.26
C VAL A 77 -0.16 4.81 20.47
N ASP A 78 -0.86 5.71 21.15
CA ASP A 78 -1.63 6.75 20.46
C ASP A 78 -0.70 7.66 19.65
N ASP A 79 -1.15 8.06 18.48
CA ASP A 79 -0.48 9.10 17.73
C ASP A 79 -0.64 10.45 18.46
N PRO A 80 0.43 11.27 18.55
CA PRO A 80 0.30 12.61 19.10
C PRO A 80 -0.62 13.47 18.22
N GLU A 81 -1.21 14.50 18.80
CA GLU A 81 -2.02 15.45 18.03
C GLU A 81 -1.20 16.05 16.89
N GLY A 82 -1.78 16.08 15.68
CA GLY A 82 -1.12 16.57 14.48
C GLY A 82 -0.13 15.58 13.83
N TYR A 83 0.06 14.37 14.38
CA TYR A 83 0.88 13.35 13.75
C TYR A 83 0.28 12.86 12.44
N GLN A 84 1.11 12.84 11.40
CA GLN A 84 0.77 12.37 10.07
C GLN A 84 1.86 11.36 9.65
N ASN A 85 1.44 10.22 9.08
CA ASN A 85 2.38 9.18 8.62
C ASN A 85 3.18 9.62 7.38
N GLU A 86 2.72 10.66 6.71
CA GLU A 86 3.32 11.26 5.53
C GLU A 86 4.02 12.55 5.95
N LEU A 87 5.21 12.80 5.39
CA LEU A 87 5.89 14.09 5.52
C LEU A 87 5.08 15.15 4.75
N ILE A 88 4.08 15.73 5.41
CA ILE A 88 3.33 16.86 4.87
C ILE A 88 4.11 18.10 5.29
N SER A 89 4.97 18.59 4.39
CA SER A 89 5.27 20.03 4.44
C SER A 89 4.04 20.76 3.92
N ASP A 90 3.57 21.81 4.61
CA ASP A 90 2.49 22.72 4.18
C ASP A 90 2.80 23.47 2.85
N VAL A 91 3.78 23.01 2.07
CA VAL A 91 4.31 23.64 0.87
C VAL A 91 3.76 23.00 -0.43
N GLY A 92 2.96 21.92 -0.34
CA GLY A 92 2.49 21.23 -1.54
C GLY A 92 1.02 20.80 -1.51
N ALA A 93 0.30 21.08 -2.59
CA ALA A 93 -1.10 20.73 -2.79
C ALA A 93 -1.30 19.20 -2.86
N LEU A 94 -2.55 18.73 -2.94
CA LEU A 94 -2.89 17.30 -3.07
C LEU A 94 -2.15 16.60 -4.24
N GLU A 95 -1.83 17.33 -5.30
CA GLU A 95 -1.04 16.88 -6.46
C GLU A 95 0.37 16.45 -6.03
N ASP A 96 1.04 17.23 -5.17
CA ASP A 96 2.36 16.88 -4.64
C ASP A 96 2.34 15.57 -3.84
N LYS A 97 1.23 15.25 -3.17
CA LYS A 97 1.08 13.98 -2.43
C LYS A 97 1.00 12.78 -3.36
N LEU A 98 0.27 12.91 -4.48
CA LEU A 98 0.15 11.82 -5.46
C LEU A 98 1.50 11.57 -6.14
N ASP A 99 2.21 12.63 -6.52
CA ASP A 99 3.50 12.53 -7.18
C ASP A 99 4.55 11.89 -6.25
N LEU A 100 4.60 12.34 -5.00
CA LEU A 100 5.46 11.73 -3.98
C LEU A 100 5.13 10.26 -3.75
N TRP A 101 3.83 9.90 -3.73
CA TRP A 101 3.40 8.50 -3.61
C TRP A 101 3.85 7.67 -4.81
N LEU A 102 3.72 8.17 -6.05
CA LEU A 102 4.15 7.50 -7.27
C LEU A 102 5.68 7.32 -7.32
N ILE A 103 6.44 8.34 -6.92
CA ILE A 103 7.91 8.28 -6.82
C ILE A 103 8.33 7.21 -5.80
N SER A 104 7.76 7.25 -4.60
CA SER A 104 8.05 6.28 -3.54
C SER A 104 7.63 4.87 -3.94
N GLY A 105 6.51 4.74 -4.68
CA GLY A 105 6.06 3.48 -5.25
C GLY A 105 7.05 2.93 -6.26
N ALA A 106 7.54 3.76 -7.17
CA ALA A 106 8.51 3.36 -8.20
C ALA A 106 9.77 2.74 -7.59
N GLU A 107 10.31 3.31 -6.51
CA GLU A 107 11.50 2.77 -5.82
C GLU A 107 11.30 1.33 -5.29
N ARG A 108 10.07 0.96 -4.92
CA ARG A 108 9.76 -0.42 -4.48
C ARG A 108 9.79 -1.42 -5.64
N PHE A 109 9.63 -0.95 -6.87
CA PHE A 109 9.59 -1.75 -8.09
C PHE A 109 10.88 -1.67 -8.92
N CYS A 110 12.04 -1.31 -8.33
CA CYS A 110 13.33 -1.26 -9.06
C CYS A 110 13.72 -2.55 -9.80
N LYS A 111 13.14 -3.71 -9.45
CA LYS A 111 13.36 -5.00 -10.12
C LYS A 111 12.46 -5.22 -11.36
N ASP A 112 11.45 -4.39 -11.53
CA ASP A 112 10.57 -4.33 -12.71
C ASP A 112 10.77 -2.96 -13.39
N PRO A 113 11.69 -2.86 -14.36
CA PRO A 113 12.07 -1.58 -14.95
C PRO A 113 10.93 -0.93 -15.74
N ASP A 114 10.04 -1.73 -16.33
CA ASP A 114 8.90 -1.22 -17.10
C ASP A 114 7.90 -0.53 -16.16
N LEU A 115 7.55 -1.17 -15.05
CA LEU A 115 6.64 -0.61 -14.05
C LEU A 115 7.27 0.58 -13.31
N HIS A 116 8.54 0.46 -12.91
CA HIS A 116 9.30 1.53 -12.28
C HIS A 116 9.27 2.79 -13.15
N GLN A 117 9.57 2.65 -14.44
CA GLN A 117 9.61 3.78 -15.35
C GLN A 117 8.22 4.35 -15.65
N ALA A 118 7.20 3.50 -15.75
CA ALA A 118 5.82 3.96 -15.91
C ALA A 118 5.38 4.85 -14.74
N LEU A 119 5.62 4.42 -13.50
CA LEU A 119 5.28 5.18 -12.29
C LEU A 119 6.01 6.53 -12.24
N LEU A 120 7.32 6.55 -12.53
CA LEU A 120 8.07 7.80 -12.60
C LEU A 120 7.63 8.73 -13.74
N THR A 121 7.17 8.16 -14.85
CA THR A 121 6.67 8.94 -15.99
C THR A 121 5.37 9.64 -15.63
N VAL A 122 4.46 8.94 -14.94
CA VAL A 122 3.21 9.53 -14.44
C VAL A 122 3.49 10.60 -13.38
N ALA A 123 4.39 10.34 -12.43
CA ALA A 123 4.73 11.28 -11.37
C ALA A 123 5.37 12.59 -11.85
N ARG A 124 5.94 12.60 -13.06
CA ARG A 124 6.55 13.78 -13.67
C ARG A 124 5.61 14.52 -14.61
N HIS A 125 4.41 13.99 -14.85
CA HIS A 125 3.43 14.65 -15.70
C HIS A 125 2.85 15.85 -14.95
N ALA A 126 2.59 16.96 -15.67
CA ALA A 126 2.07 18.19 -15.06
C ALA A 126 0.70 18.01 -14.38
N ASP A 127 -0.04 16.97 -14.77
CA ASP A 127 -1.29 16.54 -14.14
C ASP A 127 -1.26 15.00 -14.03
N SER A 128 -0.60 14.48 -12.99
CA SER A 128 -0.46 13.05 -12.75
C SER A 128 -1.80 12.39 -12.40
N ARG A 129 -2.70 13.14 -11.76
CA ARG A 129 -4.07 12.70 -11.44
C ARG A 129 -4.84 12.39 -12.72
N MET A 130 -4.82 13.29 -13.71
CA MET A 130 -5.45 13.07 -15.00
C MET A 130 -4.95 11.78 -15.66
N CYS A 131 -3.65 11.50 -15.61
CA CYS A 131 -3.10 10.26 -16.17
C CYS A 131 -3.69 8.99 -15.52
N LEU A 132 -3.81 8.96 -14.20
CA LEU A 132 -4.37 7.81 -13.48
C LEU A 132 -5.89 7.68 -13.70
N VAL A 133 -6.61 8.80 -13.74
CA VAL A 133 -8.05 8.80 -14.07
C VAL A 133 -8.26 8.30 -15.49
N LEU A 134 -7.46 8.77 -16.45
CA LEU A 134 -7.50 8.31 -17.83
C LEU A 134 -7.21 6.81 -17.95
N LEU A 135 -6.23 6.30 -17.20
CA LEU A 135 -5.96 4.86 -17.15
C LEU A 135 -7.19 4.09 -16.66
N GLY A 136 -7.86 4.55 -15.59
CA GLY A 136 -9.12 3.98 -15.12
C GLY A 136 -10.18 3.96 -16.22
N THR A 137 -10.41 5.09 -16.90
CA THR A 137 -11.37 5.20 -18.00
C THR A 137 -11.02 4.26 -19.17
N ILE A 138 -9.74 4.08 -19.50
CA ILE A 138 -9.32 3.13 -20.53
C ILE A 138 -9.68 1.70 -20.13
N LEU A 139 -9.43 1.32 -18.87
CA LEU A 139 -9.69 -0.03 -18.36
C LEU A 139 -11.19 -0.34 -18.21
N GLU A 140 -12.04 0.68 -18.06
CA GLU A 140 -13.50 0.54 -18.10
C GLU A 140 -14.03 0.16 -19.50
N ASN A 141 -13.23 0.32 -20.55
CA ASN A 141 -13.59 -0.02 -21.93
C ASN A 141 -12.89 -1.33 -22.37
N PRO A 142 -13.60 -2.48 -22.38
CA PRO A 142 -12.97 -3.77 -22.68
C PRO A 142 -12.27 -3.80 -24.04
N GLY A 143 -11.02 -4.26 -24.07
CA GLY A 143 -10.22 -4.38 -25.30
C GLY A 143 -9.53 -3.09 -25.75
N LEU A 144 -9.84 -1.94 -25.13
CA LEU A 144 -9.22 -0.66 -25.50
C LEU A 144 -7.75 -0.61 -25.07
N ALA A 145 -7.44 -1.08 -23.87
CA ALA A 145 -6.08 -1.09 -23.35
C ALA A 145 -5.14 -1.93 -24.23
N GLU A 146 -5.57 -3.14 -24.60
CA GLU A 146 -4.85 -4.05 -25.48
C GLU A 146 -4.62 -3.41 -26.85
N ARG A 147 -5.66 -2.79 -27.42
CA ARG A 147 -5.55 -2.13 -28.71
C ARG A 147 -4.61 -0.93 -28.67
N LEU A 148 -4.63 -0.14 -27.60
CA LEU A 148 -3.70 0.96 -27.40
C LEU A 148 -2.25 0.45 -27.27
N ILE A 149 -2.04 -0.63 -26.53
CA ILE A 149 -0.71 -1.26 -26.41
C ILE A 149 -0.21 -1.72 -27.78
N GLU A 150 -1.04 -2.40 -28.57
CA GLU A 150 -0.69 -2.84 -29.93
C GLU A 150 -0.28 -1.66 -30.81
N VAL A 151 -1.06 -0.57 -30.79
CA VAL A 151 -0.82 0.60 -31.64
C VAL A 151 0.41 1.39 -31.19
N LEU A 152 0.57 1.60 -29.88
CA LEU A 152 1.64 2.44 -29.33
C LEU A 152 2.99 1.71 -29.25
N ARG A 153 3.01 0.38 -29.16
CA ARG A 153 4.24 -0.43 -29.18
C ARG A 153 4.62 -0.94 -30.57
N ALA A 154 3.78 -0.73 -31.60
CA ALA A 154 4.13 -1.11 -32.96
C ALA A 154 5.37 -0.32 -33.43
N PRO A 155 6.44 -0.99 -33.92
CA PRO A 155 7.59 -0.30 -34.48
C PRO A 155 7.16 0.48 -35.72
N ALA A 156 7.67 1.71 -35.88
CA ALA A 156 7.39 2.54 -37.04
C ALA A 156 7.67 1.78 -38.34
N PRO A 157 6.82 1.88 -39.38
CA PRO A 157 7.07 1.20 -40.64
C PRO A 157 8.40 1.69 -41.23
N SER A 158 9.34 0.76 -41.39
CA SER A 158 10.64 1.00 -42.00
C SER A 158 10.43 1.43 -43.46
N ASN A 159 10.56 2.74 -43.71
CA ASN A 159 10.50 3.31 -45.05
C ASN A 159 11.77 2.94 -45.83
N ASN A 160 11.87 1.69 -46.27
CA ASN A 160 12.99 1.18 -47.06
C ASN A 160 12.49 0.53 -48.36
N GLN A 161 11.77 1.31 -49.18
CA GLN A 161 11.63 1.00 -50.60
C GLN A 161 12.86 1.53 -51.35
N LYS A 162 13.85 0.66 -51.58
CA LYS A 162 14.87 0.89 -52.61
C LYS A 162 14.19 0.80 -53.99
N PRO A 163 14.47 1.72 -54.92
CA PRO A 163 13.91 1.64 -56.27
C PRO A 163 14.58 0.46 -57.02
N ARG A 164 13.76 -0.44 -57.55
CA ARG A 164 14.18 -1.47 -58.50
C ARG A 164 14.72 -0.79 -59.77
N ARG A 165 16.05 -0.75 -59.92
CA ARG A 165 16.67 -0.51 -61.24
C ARG A 165 16.42 -1.75 -62.11
N ARG A 166 15.67 -1.55 -63.20
CA ARG A 166 15.58 -2.49 -64.32
C ARG A 166 16.87 -2.37 -65.14
N SER A 167 17.50 -3.51 -65.42
CA SER A 167 18.44 -3.74 -66.52
C SER A 167 17.97 -5.01 -67.23
#